data_AF-A0A8H7FTX3-F1
#
_entry.id   AF-A0A8H7FTX3-F1
#
_cell.length_a   1.000
_cell.length_b   1.000
_cell.length_c   1.000
_cell.angle_alpha   90.00
_cell.angle_beta   90.00
_cell.angle_gamma   90.00
#
_symmetry.space_group_name_H-M   'P 1'
#
loop_
_entity.id
_entity.type
_entity.pdbx_description
1 polymer ?
#
loop_
_entity_poly.entity_id
_entity_poly.type
_entity_poly.pdbx_seq_one_letter_code
_entity_poly.pdbx_strand_id
1 'polypeptide(L)'
;MELTRKPGLAMAAVTRPFVPALFDFDADQTPNPPAPLSLFEIIRKVYDSDVLHPVMPYDNDALLSARIAAVADGPAVPAIRALVAQWLSPAEETRPTPADLARKHEEVTWLATLLVAGSGRAGRAPRLDFFLMHVLNSALFLPALLALLPPARQARLLQAYTAVAVFLLITRGRPRIDPALMMTYSATPAPPRALKFPPSPDAVGDPNDLATANPWDVIVPCVLHAPDSHVVKSIRALYYAAQHFGHTAAGGAPGALDKDGGETHKGIKEMDGSIFFRAAGVVMDQLGWVTYGEKAGSWDGSAHGWDDAWKNED
;
A
#
# COMPACT_ATOMS: atom_id res chain seq x y z
N MET A 1 -7.15 46.33 -11.39
CA MET A 1 -7.24 45.08 -12.16
C MET A 1 -6.75 43.96 -11.27
N GLU A 2 -7.63 43.45 -10.41
CA GLU A 2 -7.34 42.44 -9.41
C GLU A 2 -7.40 41.05 -10.06
N LEU A 3 -6.23 40.41 -10.17
CA LEU A 3 -6.11 39.02 -10.60
C LEU A 3 -6.55 38.11 -9.45
N THR A 4 -7.83 37.74 -9.48
CA THR A 4 -8.40 36.68 -8.65
C THR A 4 -7.74 35.34 -9.03
N ARG A 5 -6.74 34.92 -8.24
CA ARG A 5 -6.25 33.54 -8.22
C ARG A 5 -7.37 32.65 -7.66
N LYS A 6 -8.19 32.05 -8.53
CA LYS A 6 -9.03 30.90 -8.16
C LYS A 6 -8.17 29.62 -8.22
N PRO A 7 -8.08 28.86 -7.13
CA PRO A 7 -7.14 27.74 -6.99
C PRO A 7 -7.63 26.52 -7.78
N GLY A 8 -6.74 25.96 -8.61
CA GLY A 8 -6.94 24.69 -9.34
C GLY A 8 -7.05 23.44 -8.45
N LEU A 9 -7.12 23.59 -7.13
CA LEU A 9 -7.35 22.52 -6.15
C LEU A 9 -8.85 22.23 -5.91
N ALA A 10 -9.76 23.09 -6.37
CA ALA A 10 -11.19 22.99 -6.05
C ALA A 10 -11.98 21.94 -6.87
N MET A 11 -11.43 21.40 -7.97
CA MET A 11 -12.18 20.50 -8.87
C MET A 11 -12.21 19.03 -8.40
N ALA A 12 -11.54 18.69 -7.30
CA ALA A 12 -11.57 17.37 -6.68
C ALA A 12 -11.99 17.42 -5.20
N ALA A 13 -12.62 18.51 -4.77
CA ALA A 13 -13.22 18.56 -3.44
C ALA A 13 -14.42 17.60 -3.41
N VAL A 14 -14.20 16.39 -2.88
CA VAL A 14 -15.28 15.47 -2.54
C VAL A 14 -16.10 16.13 -1.43
N THR A 15 -17.24 16.74 -1.79
CA THR A 15 -18.10 17.45 -0.83
C THR A 15 -18.94 16.52 0.02
N ARG A 16 -19.00 15.23 -0.34
CA ARG A 16 -19.66 14.17 0.42
C ARG A 16 -18.76 12.93 0.46
N PRO A 17 -18.29 12.49 1.62
CA PRO A 17 -17.53 11.25 1.73
C PRO A 17 -18.37 10.05 1.26
N PHE A 18 -17.73 9.06 0.64
CA PHE A 18 -18.42 7.89 0.07
C PHE A 18 -19.04 6.97 1.14
N VAL A 19 -18.51 6.99 2.37
CA VAL A 19 -19.12 6.38 3.57
C VAL A 19 -18.94 7.37 4.74
N PRO A 20 -19.87 8.31 4.97
CA PRO A 20 -19.70 9.34 6.00
C PRO A 20 -19.46 8.78 7.40
N ALA A 21 -20.14 7.69 7.75
CA ALA A 21 -20.00 7.04 9.04
C ALA A 21 -18.57 6.54 9.31
N LEU A 22 -17.78 6.22 8.28
CA LEU A 22 -16.39 5.75 8.44
C LEU A 22 -15.48 6.80 9.11
N PHE A 23 -15.85 8.09 9.02
CA PHE A 23 -15.05 9.20 9.50
C PHE A 23 -15.54 9.78 10.84
N ASP A 24 -16.56 9.17 11.44
CA ASP A 24 -17.12 9.59 12.73
C ASP A 24 -16.36 8.95 13.90
N PHE A 25 -15.10 9.37 14.09
CA PHE A 25 -14.23 8.84 15.13
C PHE A 25 -14.61 9.28 16.55
N ASP A 26 -15.54 10.22 16.69
CA ASP A 26 -16.04 10.68 17.99
C ASP A 26 -17.23 9.83 18.48
N ALA A 27 -17.88 9.07 17.60
CA ALA A 27 -19.05 8.25 17.93
C ALA A 27 -18.73 7.02 18.79
N ASP A 28 -17.53 6.45 18.67
CA ASP A 28 -17.14 5.23 19.37
C ASP A 28 -16.17 5.56 20.50
N GLN A 29 -16.64 5.53 21.75
CA GLN A 29 -15.81 5.69 22.95
C GLN A 29 -15.03 4.39 23.23
N THR A 30 -14.19 3.95 22.28
CA THR A 30 -13.23 2.88 22.55
C THR A 30 -12.08 3.45 23.37
N PRO A 31 -11.78 2.91 24.57
CA PRO A 31 -10.59 3.33 25.31
C PRO A 31 -9.34 3.07 24.46
N ASN A 32 -8.55 4.11 24.22
CA ASN A 32 -7.23 3.93 23.59
C ASN A 32 -6.39 3.00 24.48
N PRO A 33 -5.74 1.97 23.91
CA PRO A 33 -4.92 1.06 24.69
C PRO A 33 -3.73 1.84 25.29
N PRO A 34 -3.19 1.40 26.44
CA PRO A 34 -2.03 2.04 27.08
C PRO A 34 -0.81 2.14 26.15
N ALA A 35 -0.68 1.20 25.22
CA ALA A 35 0.30 1.22 24.14
C ALA A 35 -0.44 1.12 22.81
N PRO A 36 -0.21 2.03 21.85
CA PRO A 36 -0.84 1.97 20.54
C PRO A 36 -0.37 0.73 19.77
N LEU A 37 -1.28 0.15 19.00
CA LEU A 37 -0.95 -0.95 18.08
C LEU A 37 -0.18 -0.41 16.88
N SER A 38 0.71 -1.22 16.32
CA SER A 38 1.25 -1.01 14.99
C SER A 38 0.20 -1.30 13.92
N LEU A 39 0.41 -0.75 12.72
CA LEU A 39 -0.51 -0.96 11.61
C LEU A 39 -0.58 -2.44 11.19
N PHE A 40 0.53 -3.19 11.30
CA PHE A 40 0.50 -4.63 11.07
C PHE A 40 -0.33 -5.39 12.13
N GLU A 41 -0.25 -5.01 13.40
CA GLU A 41 -1.13 -5.59 14.42
C GLU A 41 -2.62 -5.27 14.17
N ILE A 42 -2.93 -4.05 13.70
CA ILE A 42 -4.28 -3.69 13.26
C ILE A 42 -4.74 -4.61 12.12
N ILE A 43 -3.92 -4.80 11.10
CA ILE A 43 -4.26 -5.67 9.96
C ILE A 43 -4.43 -7.14 10.37
N ARG A 44 -3.60 -7.64 11.29
CA ARG A 44 -3.81 -8.97 11.89
C ARG A 44 -5.17 -9.07 12.58
N LYS A 45 -5.56 -8.06 13.37
CA LYS A 45 -6.90 -8.01 13.98
C LYS A 45 -8.03 -7.95 12.95
N VAL A 46 -7.83 -7.30 11.80
CA VAL A 46 -8.80 -7.33 10.68
C VAL A 46 -8.95 -8.74 10.13
N TYR A 47 -7.84 -9.46 9.96
CA TYR A 47 -7.85 -10.83 9.46
C TYR A 47 -8.48 -11.84 10.41
N ASP A 48 -8.33 -11.62 11.71
CA ASP A 48 -8.83 -12.51 12.77
C ASP A 48 -10.28 -12.16 13.18
N SER A 49 -10.86 -11.10 12.62
CA SER A 49 -12.20 -10.63 12.98
C SER A 49 -13.30 -11.41 12.25
N ASP A 50 -14.29 -11.86 13.03
CA ASP A 50 -15.56 -12.42 12.55
C ASP A 50 -16.54 -11.36 12.02
N VAL A 51 -16.26 -10.08 12.23
CA VAL A 51 -17.10 -8.94 11.78
C VAL A 51 -16.52 -8.28 10.54
N LEU A 52 -15.19 -8.17 10.47
CA LEU A 52 -14.47 -7.54 9.36
C LEU A 52 -14.14 -8.54 8.27
N HIS A 53 -15.16 -9.24 7.79
CA HIS A 53 -15.04 -10.20 6.69
C HIS A 53 -15.58 -9.61 5.38
N PRO A 54 -15.09 -10.09 4.23
CA PRO A 54 -15.62 -9.65 2.95
C PRO A 54 -17.09 -10.06 2.80
N VAL A 55 -17.81 -9.33 1.95
CA VAL A 55 -19.20 -9.64 1.58
C VAL A 55 -19.24 -11.00 0.90
N MET A 56 -20.14 -11.88 1.35
CA MET A 56 -20.32 -13.23 0.85
C MET A 56 -21.80 -13.47 0.46
N PRO A 57 -22.09 -14.33 -0.54
CA PRO A 57 -21.13 -15.05 -1.39
C PRO A 57 -20.33 -14.10 -2.31
N TYR A 58 -19.17 -14.57 -2.80
CA TYR A 58 -18.40 -13.81 -3.78
C TYR A 58 -19.17 -13.72 -5.10
N ASP A 59 -19.29 -12.50 -5.61
CA ASP A 59 -19.84 -12.21 -6.92
C ASP A 59 -18.78 -11.47 -7.75
N ASN A 60 -18.29 -12.13 -8.79
CA ASN A 60 -17.26 -11.60 -9.68
C ASN A 60 -17.77 -10.40 -10.51
N ASP A 61 -19.08 -10.34 -10.75
CA ASP A 61 -19.72 -9.30 -11.56
C ASP A 61 -20.26 -8.14 -10.72
N ALA A 62 -20.21 -8.26 -9.38
CA ALA A 62 -20.64 -7.22 -8.47
C ALA A 62 -19.82 -5.93 -8.65
N LEU A 63 -20.54 -4.82 -8.90
CA LEU A 63 -19.95 -3.49 -8.94
C LEU A 63 -19.30 -3.13 -7.60
N LEU A 64 -18.21 -2.36 -7.65
CA LEU A 64 -17.58 -1.84 -6.43
C LEU A 64 -18.56 -1.08 -5.54
N SER A 65 -19.46 -0.28 -6.13
CA SER A 65 -20.47 0.47 -5.39
C SER A 65 -21.39 -0.43 -4.56
N ALA A 66 -21.76 -1.60 -5.10
CA ALA A 66 -22.55 -2.59 -4.37
C ALA A 66 -21.76 -3.20 -3.20
N ARG A 67 -20.47 -3.50 -3.40
CA ARG A 67 -19.57 -3.98 -2.33
C ARG A 67 -19.38 -2.93 -1.24
N ILE A 68 -19.21 -1.65 -1.62
CA ILE A 68 -19.12 -0.52 -0.69
C ILE A 68 -20.40 -0.42 0.14
N ALA A 69 -21.57 -0.43 -0.49
CA ALA A 69 -22.85 -0.33 0.21
C ALA A 69 -23.03 -1.48 1.20
N ALA A 70 -22.78 -2.73 0.78
CA ALA A 70 -22.91 -3.90 1.63
C ALA A 70 -21.98 -3.87 2.86
N VAL A 71 -20.73 -3.39 2.71
CA VAL A 71 -19.83 -3.22 3.86
C VAL A 71 -20.26 -2.04 4.74
N ALA A 72 -20.74 -0.94 4.15
CA ALA A 72 -21.14 0.27 4.85
C ALA A 72 -22.42 0.07 5.69
N ASP A 73 -23.38 -0.70 5.18
CA ASP A 73 -24.65 -1.00 5.86
C ASP A 73 -24.50 -2.10 6.94
N GLY A 74 -23.36 -2.79 6.95
CA GLY A 74 -23.04 -3.85 7.90
C GLY A 74 -22.35 -3.37 9.19
N PRO A 75 -21.98 -4.31 10.07
CA PRO A 75 -21.28 -4.01 11.33
C PRO A 75 -19.81 -3.60 11.14
N ALA A 76 -19.29 -3.61 9.91
CA ALA A 76 -17.87 -3.38 9.65
C ALA A 76 -17.42 -1.95 9.98
N VAL A 77 -18.23 -0.93 9.66
CA VAL A 77 -17.85 0.48 9.85
C VAL A 77 -17.48 0.81 11.31
N PRO A 78 -18.34 0.55 12.33
CA PRO A 78 -17.96 0.81 13.72
C PRO A 78 -16.77 -0.05 14.17
N ALA A 79 -16.68 -1.31 13.71
CA ALA A 79 -15.53 -2.16 14.02
C ALA A 79 -14.21 -1.63 13.43
N ILE A 80 -14.23 -1.05 12.23
CA ILE A 80 -13.06 -0.40 11.62
C ILE A 80 -12.64 0.80 12.47
N ARG A 81 -13.58 1.68 12.85
CA ARG A 81 -13.26 2.86 13.68
C ARG A 81 -12.67 2.46 15.02
N ALA A 82 -13.28 1.49 15.70
CA ALA A 82 -12.81 0.97 16.97
C ALA A 82 -11.40 0.35 16.89
N LEU A 83 -11.04 -0.29 15.77
CA LEU A 83 -9.67 -0.76 15.54
C LEU A 83 -8.72 0.39 15.26
N VAL A 84 -9.09 1.30 14.36
CA VAL A 84 -8.24 2.43 13.95
C VAL A 84 -7.92 3.37 15.12
N ALA A 85 -8.85 3.55 16.07
CA ALA A 85 -8.60 4.30 17.30
C ALA A 85 -7.40 3.76 18.09
N GLN A 86 -7.14 2.45 18.02
CA GLN A 86 -6.03 1.80 18.73
C GLN A 86 -4.66 2.06 18.09
N TRP A 87 -4.60 2.66 16.90
CA TRP A 87 -3.35 2.91 16.17
C TRP A 87 -2.57 4.13 16.71
N LEU A 88 -3.27 5.09 17.31
CA LEU A 88 -2.66 6.29 17.89
C LEU A 88 -2.79 6.25 19.41
N SER A 89 -1.72 6.64 20.10
CA SER A 89 -1.81 6.92 21.54
C SER A 89 -2.61 8.21 21.80
N PRO A 90 -3.14 8.42 23.02
CA PRO A 90 -3.81 9.69 23.36
C PRO A 90 -2.95 10.95 23.10
N ALA A 91 -1.63 10.83 23.28
CA ALA A 91 -0.69 11.92 23.01
C ALA A 91 -0.57 12.20 21.51
N GLU A 92 -0.42 11.15 20.69
CA GLU A 92 -0.38 11.27 19.23
C GLU A 92 -1.70 11.74 18.63
N GLU A 93 -2.83 11.39 19.22
CA GLU A 93 -4.15 11.85 18.79
C GLU A 93 -4.35 13.35 19.06
N THR A 94 -3.86 13.84 20.21
CA THR A 94 -4.02 15.23 20.61
C THR A 94 -3.01 16.15 19.93
N ARG A 95 -1.74 15.74 19.90
CA ARG A 95 -0.63 16.57 19.42
C ARG A 95 0.53 15.69 18.93
N PRO A 96 0.43 15.12 17.73
CA PRO A 96 1.49 14.30 17.17
C PRO A 96 2.75 15.15 16.92
N THR A 97 3.91 14.60 17.22
CA THR A 97 5.21 15.20 16.88
C THR A 97 5.57 14.87 15.43
N PRO A 98 6.52 15.60 14.81
CA PRO A 98 7.02 15.24 13.48
C PRO A 98 7.57 13.81 13.39
N ALA A 99 8.15 13.30 14.48
CA ALA A 99 8.65 11.92 14.54
C ALA A 99 7.51 10.90 14.55
N ASP A 100 6.43 11.18 15.28
CA ASP A 100 5.23 10.32 15.30
C ASP A 100 4.61 10.25 13.90
N LEU A 101 4.47 11.39 13.23
CA LEU A 101 3.92 11.47 11.87
C LEU A 101 4.79 10.72 10.86
N ALA A 102 6.11 10.87 10.94
CA ALA A 102 7.05 10.17 10.07
C ALA A 102 6.95 8.65 10.24
N ARG A 103 6.92 8.18 11.50
CA ARG A 103 6.76 6.75 11.83
C ARG A 103 5.43 6.19 11.33
N LYS A 104 4.32 6.93 11.49
CA LYS A 104 2.99 6.50 11.02
C LYS A 104 2.92 6.45 9.50
N HIS A 105 3.56 7.38 8.82
CA HIS A 105 3.68 7.36 7.37
C HIS A 105 4.55 6.18 6.89
N GLU A 106 5.64 5.87 7.59
CA GLU A 106 6.45 4.70 7.30
C GLU A 106 5.62 3.42 7.43
N GLU A 107 4.91 3.21 8.54
CA GLU A 107 3.98 2.06 8.72
C GLU A 107 3.00 1.93 7.56
N VAL A 108 2.37 3.04 7.14
CA VAL A 108 1.45 3.07 5.99
C VAL A 108 2.14 2.66 4.69
N THR A 109 3.37 3.13 4.46
CA THR A 109 4.14 2.85 3.24
C THR A 109 4.49 1.37 3.13
N TRP A 110 4.94 0.76 4.23
CA TRP A 110 5.22 -0.68 4.31
C TRP A 110 3.96 -1.52 4.07
N LEU A 111 2.86 -1.20 4.78
CA LEU A 111 1.60 -1.91 4.57
C LEU A 111 1.11 -1.78 3.13
N ALA A 112 1.07 -0.56 2.59
CA ALA A 112 0.55 -0.31 1.25
C ALA A 112 1.37 -1.05 0.17
N THR A 113 2.68 -1.17 0.36
CA THR A 113 3.56 -1.95 -0.52
C THR A 113 3.20 -3.44 -0.50
N LEU A 114 2.97 -4.01 0.69
CA LEU A 114 2.52 -5.40 0.84
C LEU A 114 1.10 -5.62 0.32
N LEU A 115 0.19 -4.65 0.47
CA LEU A 115 -1.16 -4.75 -0.10
C LEU A 115 -1.15 -4.81 -1.63
N VAL A 116 -0.17 -4.18 -2.28
CA VAL A 116 -0.05 -4.17 -3.74
C VAL A 116 0.61 -5.43 -4.28
N ALA A 117 1.79 -5.80 -3.78
CA ALA A 117 2.56 -6.91 -4.36
C ALA A 117 2.70 -8.12 -3.43
N GLY A 118 2.53 -7.94 -2.12
CA GLY A 118 2.62 -9.00 -1.12
C GLY A 118 1.30 -9.68 -0.78
N SER A 119 0.23 -9.49 -1.55
CA SER A 119 -1.13 -9.97 -1.21
C SER A 119 -1.68 -11.02 -2.20
N GLY A 120 -0.78 -11.57 -3.03
CA GLY A 120 -1.05 -12.62 -4.01
C GLY A 120 -1.06 -14.03 -3.42
N ARG A 121 -0.90 -15.04 -4.28
CA ARG A 121 -0.83 -16.45 -3.89
C ARG A 121 0.46 -17.10 -4.38
N ALA A 122 1.12 -17.83 -3.48
CA ALA A 122 2.27 -18.65 -3.85
C ALA A 122 1.88 -19.66 -4.95
N GLY A 123 2.73 -19.78 -5.97
CA GLY A 123 2.49 -20.66 -7.12
C GLY A 123 1.49 -20.13 -8.15
N ARG A 124 1.00 -18.89 -8.00
CA ARG A 124 0.15 -18.21 -8.99
C ARG A 124 0.86 -16.96 -9.53
N ALA A 125 0.46 -16.51 -10.71
CA ALA A 125 0.87 -15.21 -11.22
C ALA A 125 0.44 -14.08 -10.25
N PRO A 126 1.28 -13.08 -9.99
CA PRO A 126 0.90 -11.93 -9.19
C PRO A 126 -0.32 -11.20 -9.78
N ARG A 127 -1.25 -10.79 -8.92
CA ARG A 127 -2.43 -9.99 -9.30
C ARG A 127 -2.42 -8.69 -8.51
N LEU A 128 -2.41 -7.58 -9.23
CA LEU A 128 -2.28 -6.25 -8.64
C LEU A 128 -3.64 -5.56 -8.60
N ASP A 129 -4.29 -5.50 -7.43
CA ASP A 129 -5.65 -4.96 -7.30
C ASP A 129 -5.75 -3.48 -7.64
N PHE A 130 -6.73 -3.14 -8.50
CA PHE A 130 -7.00 -1.79 -8.97
C PHE A 130 -7.22 -0.77 -7.84
N PHE A 131 -7.82 -1.17 -6.74
CA PHE A 131 -8.18 -0.26 -5.65
C PHE A 131 -7.12 -0.23 -4.55
N LEU A 132 -6.47 -1.36 -4.23
CA LEU A 132 -5.44 -1.39 -3.19
C LEU A 132 -4.19 -0.59 -3.55
N MET A 133 -3.83 -0.48 -4.84
CA MET A 133 -2.79 0.46 -5.28
C MET A 133 -3.05 1.91 -4.85
N HIS A 134 -4.31 2.31 -4.67
CA HIS A 134 -4.62 3.69 -4.35
C HIS A 134 -4.15 4.00 -2.93
N VAL A 135 -4.10 2.99 -2.05
CA VAL A 135 -3.47 3.06 -0.73
C VAL A 135 -1.95 3.23 -0.84
N LEU A 136 -1.29 2.75 -1.90
CA LEU A 136 0.13 3.02 -2.12
C LEU A 136 0.34 4.41 -2.74
N ASN A 137 -0.41 4.71 -3.80
CA ASN A 137 -0.26 5.94 -4.57
C ASN A 137 -0.57 7.19 -3.75
N SER A 138 -1.57 7.12 -2.86
CA SER A 138 -1.94 8.25 -2.01
C SER A 138 -1.08 8.40 -0.76
N ALA A 139 -0.43 7.32 -0.29
CA ALA A 139 0.46 7.35 0.87
C ALA A 139 1.61 8.35 0.68
N LEU A 140 2.14 8.41 -0.54
CA LEU A 140 3.19 9.35 -0.95
C LEU A 140 2.88 10.81 -0.60
N PHE A 141 1.60 11.20 -0.59
CA PHE A 141 1.20 12.58 -0.33
C PHE A 141 0.96 12.88 1.15
N LEU A 142 0.92 11.87 2.03
CA LEU A 142 0.66 12.06 3.45
C LEU A 142 1.63 13.06 4.11
N PRO A 143 2.96 12.99 3.91
CA PRO A 143 3.87 13.93 4.56
C PRO A 143 3.56 15.39 4.19
N ALA A 144 3.29 15.65 2.91
CA ALA A 144 2.97 16.99 2.42
C ALA A 144 1.62 17.49 2.96
N LEU A 145 0.60 16.62 3.01
CA LEU A 145 -0.70 16.97 3.56
C LEU A 145 -0.63 17.23 5.07
N LEU A 146 0.06 16.37 5.81
CA LEU A 146 0.22 16.50 7.27
C LEU A 146 0.96 17.80 7.64
N ALA A 147 1.99 18.17 6.88
CA ALA A 147 2.74 19.42 7.10
C ALA A 147 1.89 20.69 6.98
N LEU A 148 0.76 20.63 6.25
CA LEU A 148 -0.16 21.76 6.04
C LEU A 148 -1.31 21.81 7.06
N LEU A 149 -1.47 20.76 7.87
CA LEU A 149 -2.60 20.62 8.79
C LEU A 149 -2.21 21.01 10.22
N PRO A 150 -3.14 21.60 10.99
CA PRO A 150 -2.95 21.75 12.43
C PRO A 150 -2.92 20.38 13.13
N PRO A 151 -2.27 20.24 14.31
CA PRO A 151 -2.05 18.96 14.98
C PRO A 151 -3.28 18.06 15.10
N ALA A 152 -4.41 18.60 15.58
CA ALA A 152 -5.65 17.83 15.72
C ALA A 152 -6.18 17.26 14.39
N ARG A 153 -5.91 17.91 13.25
CA ARG A 153 -6.31 17.42 11.91
C ARG A 153 -5.30 16.44 11.32
N GLN A 154 -4.05 16.43 11.79
CA GLN A 154 -3.04 15.46 11.36
C GLN A 154 -3.42 14.06 11.82
N ALA A 155 -3.75 13.90 13.11
CA ALA A 155 -4.21 12.63 13.68
C ALA A 155 -5.49 12.13 12.98
N ARG A 156 -6.48 13.02 12.77
CA ARG A 156 -7.72 12.69 12.05
C ARG A 156 -7.47 12.27 10.60
N LEU A 157 -6.53 12.90 9.89
CA LEU A 157 -6.15 12.47 8.53
C LEU A 157 -5.55 11.06 8.53
N LEU A 158 -4.66 10.77 9.47
CA LEU A 158 -4.05 9.44 9.62
C LEU A 158 -5.12 8.37 9.92
N GLN A 159 -6.01 8.63 10.88
CA GLN A 159 -7.14 7.73 11.19
C GLN A 159 -8.05 7.53 9.96
N ALA A 160 -8.44 8.60 9.28
CA ALA A 160 -9.26 8.53 8.08
C ALA A 160 -8.58 7.71 6.96
N TYR A 161 -7.29 7.91 6.74
CA TYR A 161 -6.51 7.19 5.76
C TYR A 161 -6.50 5.69 6.04
N THR A 162 -6.18 5.32 7.28
CA THR A 162 -6.13 3.91 7.71
C THR A 162 -7.50 3.26 7.68
N ALA A 163 -8.55 3.98 8.09
CA ALA A 163 -9.92 3.49 8.00
C ALA A 163 -10.33 3.19 6.56
N VAL A 164 -9.98 4.08 5.61
CA VAL A 164 -10.21 3.85 4.17
C VAL A 164 -9.38 2.67 3.66
N ALA A 165 -8.12 2.53 4.06
CA ALA A 165 -7.28 1.41 3.65
C ALA A 165 -7.86 0.05 4.11
N VAL A 166 -8.30 -0.04 5.38
CA VAL A 166 -8.96 -1.24 5.93
C VAL A 166 -10.31 -1.48 5.26
N PHE A 167 -11.09 -0.42 5.03
CA PHE A 167 -12.38 -0.55 4.34
C PHE A 167 -12.19 -1.07 2.90
N LEU A 168 -11.22 -0.52 2.16
CA LEU A 168 -10.86 -1.01 0.84
C LEU A 168 -10.42 -2.48 0.91
N LEU A 169 -9.49 -2.83 1.81
CA LEU A 169 -9.08 -4.21 2.03
C LEU A 169 -10.28 -5.17 2.15
N ILE A 170 -11.28 -4.84 2.97
CA ILE A 170 -12.48 -5.66 3.15
C ILE A 170 -13.34 -5.72 1.87
N THR A 171 -13.61 -4.57 1.24
CA THR A 171 -14.38 -4.52 -0.03
C THR A 171 -13.69 -5.19 -1.21
N ARG A 172 -12.37 -5.42 -1.11
CA ARG A 172 -11.55 -6.14 -2.09
C ARG A 172 -11.32 -7.61 -1.73
N GLY A 173 -12.08 -8.13 -0.77
CA GLY A 173 -12.09 -9.56 -0.45
C GLY A 173 -11.21 -9.94 0.72
N ARG A 174 -10.66 -8.94 1.43
CA ARG A 174 -9.70 -9.12 2.52
C ARG A 174 -8.49 -9.97 2.09
N PRO A 175 -7.80 -9.62 0.98
CA PRO A 175 -6.58 -10.32 0.59
C PRO A 175 -5.55 -10.25 1.72
N ARG A 176 -4.95 -11.38 2.06
CA ARG A 176 -3.98 -11.46 3.16
C ARG A 176 -2.60 -11.08 2.65
N ILE A 177 -1.93 -10.19 3.37
CA ILE A 177 -0.50 -9.93 3.13
C ILE A 177 0.33 -11.14 3.52
N ASP A 178 1.34 -11.42 2.71
CA ASP A 178 2.29 -12.52 2.81
C ASP A 178 3.70 -11.95 2.56
N PRO A 179 4.39 -11.54 3.64
CA PRO A 179 5.77 -11.06 3.55
C PRO A 179 6.73 -12.13 3.02
N ALA A 180 6.48 -13.41 3.30
CA ALA A 180 7.30 -14.49 2.78
C ALA A 180 7.21 -14.57 1.24
N LEU A 181 5.99 -14.48 0.69
CA LEU A 181 5.78 -14.36 -0.77
C LEU A 181 6.50 -13.14 -1.34
N MET A 182 6.38 -11.97 -0.70
CA MET A 182 7.05 -10.74 -1.14
C MET A 182 8.57 -10.94 -1.30
N MET A 183 9.19 -11.64 -0.35
CA MET A 183 10.63 -11.90 -0.37
C MET A 183 11.06 -12.95 -1.42
N THR A 184 10.12 -13.65 -2.07
CA THR A 184 10.43 -14.56 -3.20
C THR A 184 10.61 -13.83 -4.54
N TYR A 185 10.06 -12.62 -4.68
CA TYR A 185 10.19 -11.86 -5.94
C TYR A 185 11.62 -11.36 -6.16
N SER A 186 12.00 -11.13 -7.41
CA SER A 186 13.37 -10.73 -7.75
C SER A 186 13.82 -9.48 -7.00
N ALA A 187 14.97 -9.57 -6.32
CA ALA A 187 15.67 -8.42 -5.75
C ALA A 187 16.35 -7.54 -6.80
N THR A 188 16.44 -8.02 -8.04
CA THR A 188 17.11 -7.36 -9.16
C THR A 188 16.19 -7.39 -10.39
N PRO A 189 15.01 -6.75 -10.30
CA PRO A 189 14.07 -6.76 -11.42
C PRO A 189 14.66 -6.03 -12.62
N ALA A 190 14.51 -6.65 -13.79
CA ALA A 190 15.07 -6.16 -15.04
C ALA A 190 14.13 -6.52 -16.20
N PRO A 191 14.12 -5.70 -17.28
CA PRO A 191 13.33 -6.02 -18.45
C PRO A 191 13.82 -7.32 -19.14
N PRO A 192 12.94 -8.09 -19.78
CA PRO A 192 13.32 -9.35 -20.42
C PRO A 192 14.33 -9.17 -21.57
N ARG A 193 14.37 -7.98 -22.18
CA ARG A 193 15.35 -7.60 -23.21
C ARG A 193 16.27 -6.50 -22.70
N ALA A 194 17.03 -6.80 -21.64
CA ALA A 194 18.03 -5.89 -21.13
C ALA A 194 19.06 -5.53 -22.22
N LEU A 195 19.29 -4.24 -22.40
CA LEU A 195 20.36 -3.75 -23.27
C LEU A 195 21.70 -4.16 -22.66
N LYS A 196 22.58 -4.74 -23.47
CA LYS A 196 23.95 -5.04 -23.06
C LYS A 196 24.85 -3.86 -23.36
N PHE A 197 25.63 -3.44 -22.37
CA PHE A 197 26.60 -2.37 -22.50
C PHE A 197 28.01 -2.96 -22.65
N PRO A 198 28.84 -2.48 -23.59
CA PRO A 198 30.24 -2.85 -23.66
C PRO A 198 31.06 -2.04 -22.62
N PRO A 199 31.53 -2.64 -21.51
CA PRO A 199 32.31 -1.88 -20.53
C PRO A 199 33.70 -1.52 -21.06
N SER A 200 34.19 -0.33 -20.69
CA SER A 200 35.60 0.04 -20.85
C SER A 200 36.49 -0.86 -19.98
N PRO A 201 37.75 -1.12 -20.35
CA PRO A 201 38.73 -1.72 -19.43
C PRO A 201 38.89 -0.97 -18.10
N ASP A 202 38.58 0.33 -18.08
CA ASP A 202 38.62 1.17 -16.87
C ASP A 202 37.31 1.12 -16.05
N ALA A 203 36.30 0.36 -16.47
CA ALA A 203 35.03 0.24 -15.75
C ALA A 203 35.22 -0.47 -14.42
N VAL A 204 34.61 0.07 -13.36
CA VAL A 204 34.54 -0.59 -12.05
C VAL A 204 33.26 -1.42 -12.01
N GLY A 205 33.40 -2.75 -11.98
CA GLY A 205 32.28 -3.70 -12.05
C GLY A 205 31.82 -4.01 -13.48
N ASP A 206 30.87 -4.94 -13.62
CA ASP A 206 30.23 -5.24 -14.91
C ASP A 206 28.85 -4.54 -14.97
N PRO A 207 28.63 -3.58 -15.88
CA PRO A 207 27.33 -2.91 -16.04
C PRO A 207 26.21 -3.86 -16.49
N ASN A 208 26.53 -5.10 -16.88
CA ASN A 208 25.58 -6.13 -17.24
C ASN A 208 25.30 -7.13 -16.10
N ASP A 209 26.01 -7.03 -14.98
CA ASP A 209 25.75 -7.87 -13.81
C ASP A 209 24.56 -7.34 -13.02
N LEU A 210 23.42 -8.02 -13.18
CA LEU A 210 22.18 -7.68 -12.49
C LEU A 210 22.31 -7.73 -10.96
N ALA A 211 23.26 -8.48 -10.39
CA ALA A 211 23.48 -8.53 -8.94
C ALA A 211 23.99 -7.19 -8.38
N THR A 212 24.60 -6.35 -9.23
CA THR A 212 25.15 -5.04 -8.85
C THR A 212 24.43 -3.87 -9.51
N ALA A 213 23.54 -4.15 -10.48
CA ALA A 213 22.76 -3.13 -11.17
C ALA A 213 21.73 -2.49 -10.25
N ASN A 214 21.54 -1.18 -10.38
CA ASN A 214 20.45 -0.47 -9.72
C ASN A 214 19.15 -0.64 -10.54
N PRO A 215 18.10 -1.33 -10.02
CA PRO A 215 16.89 -1.58 -10.79
C PRO A 215 16.16 -0.30 -11.23
N TRP A 216 16.33 0.79 -10.50
CA TRP A 216 15.68 2.06 -10.82
C TRP A 216 16.17 2.68 -12.13
N ASP A 217 17.39 2.36 -12.58
CA ASP A 217 17.98 2.88 -13.81
C ASP A 217 17.23 2.40 -15.06
N VAL A 218 16.52 1.27 -14.98
CA VAL A 218 15.68 0.74 -16.07
C VAL A 218 14.18 0.93 -15.80
N ILE A 219 13.74 0.87 -14.54
CA ILE A 219 12.33 1.03 -14.16
C ILE A 219 11.86 2.47 -14.41
N VAL A 220 12.61 3.48 -13.95
CA VAL A 220 12.18 4.89 -14.02
C VAL A 220 12.04 5.36 -15.46
N PRO A 221 13.00 5.15 -16.37
CA PRO A 221 12.82 5.52 -17.77
C PRO A 221 11.69 4.74 -18.44
N CYS A 222 11.48 3.47 -18.08
CA CYS A 222 10.41 2.67 -18.65
C CYS A 222 9.01 3.20 -18.29
N VAL A 223 8.78 3.51 -17.02
CA VAL A 223 7.43 3.87 -16.55
C VAL A 223 6.94 5.21 -17.08
N LEU A 224 7.84 6.10 -17.51
CA LEU A 224 7.47 7.38 -18.15
C LEU A 224 6.65 7.19 -19.43
N HIS A 225 6.75 6.01 -20.06
CA HIS A 225 6.03 5.66 -21.28
C HIS A 225 4.82 4.75 -21.02
N ALA A 226 4.51 4.44 -19.75
CA ALA A 226 3.34 3.63 -19.40
C ALA A 226 2.04 4.33 -19.80
N PRO A 227 1.12 3.67 -20.51
CA PRO A 227 -0.13 4.29 -20.97
C PRO A 227 -1.12 4.55 -19.83
N ASP A 228 -1.06 3.76 -18.76
CA ASP A 228 -1.88 3.95 -17.56
C ASP A 228 -1.13 4.78 -16.51
N SER A 229 -1.70 5.94 -16.17
CA SER A 229 -1.16 6.85 -15.16
C SER A 229 -1.03 6.23 -13.75
N HIS A 230 -1.73 5.14 -13.43
CA HIS A 230 -1.59 4.47 -12.15
C HIS A 230 -0.24 3.78 -12.02
N VAL A 231 0.34 3.28 -13.11
CA VAL A 231 1.66 2.62 -13.10
C VAL A 231 2.74 3.62 -12.68
N VAL A 232 2.79 4.79 -13.31
CA VAL A 232 3.75 5.85 -12.95
C VAL A 232 3.55 6.36 -11.52
N LYS A 233 2.31 6.41 -11.02
CA LYS A 233 2.04 6.78 -9.63
C LYS A 233 2.58 5.73 -8.65
N SER A 234 2.39 4.45 -8.94
CA SER A 234 2.85 3.34 -8.10
C SER A 234 4.37 3.25 -8.08
N ILE A 235 5.01 3.31 -9.25
CA ILE A 235 6.48 3.32 -9.33
C ILE A 235 7.06 4.55 -8.62
N ARG A 236 6.45 5.74 -8.75
CA ARG A 236 6.89 6.93 -8.01
C ARG A 236 6.79 6.76 -6.50
N ALA A 237 5.70 6.16 -6.01
CA ALA A 237 5.53 5.90 -4.58
C ALA A 237 6.57 4.88 -4.06
N LEU A 238 6.81 3.80 -4.80
CA LEU A 238 7.82 2.78 -4.46
C LEU A 238 9.25 3.33 -4.55
N TYR A 239 9.55 4.17 -5.54
CA TYR A 239 10.84 4.84 -5.66
C TYR A 239 11.09 5.75 -4.45
N TYR A 240 10.11 6.57 -4.09
CA TYR A 240 10.17 7.39 -2.87
C TYR A 240 10.41 6.52 -1.62
N ALA A 241 9.67 5.43 -1.47
CA ALA A 241 9.79 4.53 -0.34
C ALA A 241 11.19 3.88 -0.27
N ALA A 242 11.73 3.44 -1.40
CA ALA A 242 13.09 2.91 -1.48
C ALA A 242 14.16 3.93 -1.08
N GLN A 243 13.99 5.20 -1.45
CA GLN A 243 14.93 6.26 -1.04
C GLN A 243 14.91 6.52 0.47
N HIS A 244 13.77 6.36 1.12
CA HIS A 244 13.60 6.68 2.55
C HIS A 244 13.79 5.48 3.47
N PHE A 245 13.38 4.29 3.02
CA PHE A 245 13.27 3.08 3.84
C PHE A 245 13.97 1.87 3.21
N GLY A 246 14.63 2.04 2.05
CA GLY A 246 15.34 0.94 1.37
C GLY A 246 16.57 0.42 2.12
N HIS A 247 17.05 1.16 3.12
CA HIS A 247 18.17 0.76 3.97
C HIS A 247 17.72 -0.01 5.23
N THR A 248 16.41 -0.19 5.43
CA THR A 248 15.87 -0.92 6.57
C THR A 248 16.34 -2.38 6.53
N ALA A 249 16.99 -2.84 7.61
CA ALA A 249 17.45 -4.22 7.73
C ALA A 249 16.27 -5.20 7.90
N ALA A 250 16.53 -6.49 7.71
CA ALA A 250 15.54 -7.55 7.92
C ALA A 250 14.88 -7.46 9.31
N GLY A 251 13.54 -7.46 9.33
CA GLY A 251 12.74 -7.33 10.54
C GLY A 251 12.70 -5.92 11.13
N GLY A 252 13.36 -4.95 10.50
CA GLY A 252 13.43 -3.55 10.94
C GLY A 252 12.21 -2.71 10.56
N ALA A 253 11.29 -3.23 9.75
CA ALA A 253 10.08 -2.49 9.37
C ALA A 253 9.19 -2.23 10.61
N PRO A 254 8.65 -1.01 10.78
CA PRO A 254 7.80 -0.69 11.92
C PRO A 254 6.61 -1.64 12.06
N GLY A 255 6.48 -2.27 13.23
CA GLY A 255 5.43 -3.26 13.51
C GLY A 255 5.66 -4.64 12.91
N ALA A 256 6.83 -4.94 12.34
CA ALA A 256 7.15 -6.30 11.89
C ALA A 256 7.12 -7.29 13.06
N LEU A 257 7.67 -6.87 14.21
CA LEU A 257 7.64 -7.64 15.45
C LEU A 257 6.65 -7.01 16.43
N ASP A 258 5.92 -7.86 17.16
CA ASP A 258 5.11 -7.43 18.29
C ASP A 258 5.99 -7.09 19.51
N LYS A 259 5.34 -6.62 20.58
CA LYS A 259 6.02 -6.25 21.83
C LYS A 259 6.82 -7.38 22.49
N ASP A 260 6.50 -8.64 22.18
CA ASP A 260 7.13 -9.83 22.75
C ASP A 260 8.22 -10.39 21.80
N GLY A 261 8.47 -9.69 20.67
CA GLY A 261 9.43 -10.09 19.63
C GLY A 261 8.89 -11.13 18.65
N GLY A 262 7.59 -11.44 18.71
CA GLY A 262 6.92 -12.35 17.79
C GLY A 262 6.65 -11.70 16.44
N GLU A 263 6.67 -12.48 15.36
CA GLU A 263 6.29 -11.98 14.04
C GLU A 263 4.81 -11.58 14.00
N THR A 264 4.48 -10.37 13.56
CA THR A 264 3.08 -9.97 13.36
C THR A 264 2.44 -10.68 12.17
N HIS A 265 3.23 -11.05 11.16
CA HIS A 265 2.83 -11.87 10.02
C HIS A 265 3.93 -12.87 9.70
N LYS A 266 3.56 -14.07 9.24
CA LYS A 266 4.52 -15.12 8.91
C LYS A 266 5.58 -14.62 7.91
N GLY A 267 6.86 -14.76 8.27
CA GLY A 267 7.98 -14.38 7.41
C GLY A 267 8.31 -12.88 7.38
N ILE A 268 7.62 -12.06 8.18
CA ILE A 268 7.87 -10.61 8.22
C ILE A 268 9.23 -10.24 8.81
N LYS A 269 9.87 -11.13 9.60
CA LYS A 269 11.22 -10.90 10.13
C LYS A 269 12.31 -10.93 9.05
N GLU A 270 12.04 -11.59 7.92
CA GLU A 270 12.96 -11.64 6.78
C GLU A 270 12.77 -10.42 5.87
N MET A 271 11.69 -9.66 6.07
CA MET A 271 11.35 -8.51 5.27
C MET A 271 12.31 -7.35 5.57
N ASP A 272 12.92 -6.81 4.51
CA ASP A 272 13.85 -5.69 4.58
C ASP A 272 13.49 -4.60 3.54
N GLY A 273 14.28 -3.54 3.45
CA GLY A 273 14.05 -2.43 2.53
C GLY A 273 14.02 -2.82 1.05
N SER A 274 14.41 -4.06 0.70
CA SER A 274 14.36 -4.54 -0.70
C SER A 274 12.94 -4.71 -1.24
N ILE A 275 11.92 -4.78 -0.37
CA ILE A 275 10.54 -4.96 -0.83
C ILE A 275 10.06 -3.88 -1.80
N PHE A 276 10.62 -2.67 -1.74
CA PHE A 276 10.15 -1.55 -2.57
C PHE A 276 10.52 -1.74 -4.03
N PHE A 277 11.75 -2.20 -4.32
CA PHE A 277 12.13 -2.54 -5.69
C PHE A 277 11.62 -3.91 -6.11
N ARG A 278 11.48 -4.90 -5.20
CA ARG A 278 10.78 -6.17 -5.50
C ARG A 278 9.35 -5.92 -5.97
N ALA A 279 8.60 -5.10 -5.23
CA ALA A 279 7.25 -4.68 -5.60
C ALA A 279 7.23 -3.92 -6.93
N ALA A 280 8.21 -3.05 -7.18
CA ALA A 280 8.32 -2.35 -8.45
C ALA A 280 8.56 -3.33 -9.61
N GLY A 281 9.38 -4.36 -9.40
CA GLY A 281 9.56 -5.47 -10.33
C GLY A 281 8.25 -6.16 -10.66
N VAL A 282 7.47 -6.56 -9.65
CA VAL A 282 6.16 -7.17 -9.86
C VAL A 282 5.22 -6.24 -10.64
N VAL A 283 5.20 -4.95 -10.32
CA VAL A 283 4.41 -3.95 -11.08
C VAL A 283 4.83 -3.92 -12.55
N MET A 284 6.13 -3.89 -12.83
CA MET A 284 6.64 -3.86 -14.20
C MET A 284 6.39 -5.18 -14.95
N ASP A 285 6.56 -6.33 -14.30
CA ASP A 285 6.35 -7.64 -14.90
C ASP A 285 4.87 -7.90 -15.23
N GLN A 286 3.94 -7.36 -14.44
CA GLN A 286 2.50 -7.52 -14.67
C GLN A 286 1.92 -6.46 -15.63
N LEU A 287 2.41 -5.22 -15.56
CA LEU A 287 1.84 -4.09 -16.32
C LEU A 287 2.66 -3.72 -17.56
N GLY A 288 3.83 -4.34 -17.72
CA GLY A 288 4.63 -4.35 -18.93
C GLY A 288 5.84 -3.42 -18.87
N TRP A 289 6.98 -3.95 -19.29
CA TRP A 289 8.18 -3.22 -19.65
C TRP A 289 8.02 -2.56 -21.03
N VAL A 290 7.08 -1.62 -21.15
CA VAL A 290 6.61 -1.07 -22.43
C VAL A 290 7.70 -0.45 -23.31
N THR A 291 8.70 0.20 -22.72
CA THR A 291 9.85 0.76 -23.45
C THR A 291 10.75 -0.32 -24.06
N TYR A 292 10.66 -1.54 -23.53
CA TYR A 292 11.42 -2.72 -23.98
C TYR A 292 10.58 -3.65 -24.89
N GLY A 293 9.43 -3.18 -25.36
CA GLY A 293 8.61 -3.84 -26.39
C GLY A 293 7.55 -4.79 -25.86
N GLU A 294 7.32 -4.83 -24.54
CA GLU A 294 6.18 -5.55 -23.99
C GLU A 294 4.87 -4.81 -24.20
N LYS A 295 3.77 -5.57 -24.28
CA LYS A 295 2.42 -5.01 -24.28
C LYS A 295 2.09 -4.53 -22.87
N ALA A 296 1.41 -3.40 -22.77
CA ALA A 296 0.87 -2.95 -21.49
C ALA A 296 -0.16 -3.96 -20.95
N GLY A 297 0.01 -4.34 -19.68
CA GLY A 297 -0.95 -5.12 -18.92
C GLY A 297 -2.07 -4.27 -18.35
N SER A 298 -2.85 -4.86 -17.45
CA SER A 298 -3.95 -4.20 -16.77
C SER A 298 -3.98 -4.57 -15.29
N TRP A 299 -4.35 -3.61 -14.46
CA TRP A 299 -4.66 -3.87 -13.06
C TRP A 299 -5.86 -4.79 -12.90
N ASP A 300 -5.87 -5.57 -11.83
CA ASP A 300 -6.92 -6.51 -11.53
C ASP A 300 -8.13 -5.81 -10.89
N GLY A 301 -9.27 -5.84 -11.59
CA GLY A 301 -10.54 -5.29 -11.12
C GLY A 301 -11.42 -6.30 -10.36
N SER A 302 -11.11 -7.60 -10.42
CA SER A 302 -11.99 -8.69 -9.94
C SER A 302 -11.99 -8.84 -8.41
N ALA A 303 -10.93 -8.30 -7.78
CA ALA A 303 -10.63 -8.37 -6.36
C ALA A 303 -10.17 -9.74 -5.91
N HIS A 304 -8.86 -9.87 -5.75
CA HIS A 304 -8.19 -11.16 -5.54
C HIS A 304 -8.20 -11.65 -4.08
N GLY A 305 -8.94 -11.01 -3.17
CA GLY A 305 -9.02 -11.47 -1.78
C GLY A 305 -9.84 -12.75 -1.57
N TRP A 306 -10.78 -13.03 -2.46
CA TRP A 306 -11.64 -14.22 -2.38
C TRP A 306 -10.96 -15.45 -2.97
N ASP A 307 -11.10 -16.62 -2.34
CA ASP A 307 -10.63 -17.91 -2.90
C ASP A 307 -11.21 -18.20 -4.28
N ASP A 308 -12.48 -17.89 -4.45
CA ASP A 308 -13.21 -18.12 -5.69
C ASP A 308 -12.68 -17.27 -6.86
N ALA A 309 -12.02 -16.14 -6.57
CA ALA A 309 -11.38 -15.31 -7.60
C ALA A 309 -10.21 -16.03 -8.31
N TRP A 310 -9.69 -17.13 -7.74
CA TRP A 310 -8.52 -17.86 -8.24
C TRP A 310 -8.83 -19.27 -8.77
N LYS A 311 -10.11 -19.67 -8.84
CA LYS A 311 -10.53 -21.03 -9.24
C LYS A 311 -10.44 -21.31 -10.73
N ASN A 312 -10.48 -20.27 -11.57
CA ASN A 312 -10.61 -20.40 -13.03
C ASN A 312 -9.36 -19.96 -13.80
N GLU A 313 -8.23 -19.81 -13.12
CA GLU A 313 -6.97 -19.38 -13.71
C GLU A 313 -5.96 -20.51 -13.52
N ASP A 314 -5.34 -20.96 -14.61
CA ASP A 314 -4.13 -21.79 -14.62
C ASP A 314 -2.90 -20.88 -14.71
#